data_AF-A0A1F6D495-F1
#
_entry.id   AF-A0A1F6D495-F1
#
_cell.length_a   1.000
_cell.length_b   1.000
_cell.length_c   1.000
_cell.angle_alpha   90.00
_cell.angle_beta   90.00
_cell.angle_gamma   90.00
#
_symmetry.space_group_name_H-M   'P 1'
#
loop_
_entity.id
_entity.type
_entity.pdbx_description
1 polymer ?
#
loop_
_entity_poly.entity_id
_entity_poly.type
_entity_poly.pdbx_seq_one_letter_code
_entity_poly.pdbx_strand_id
1 'polypeptide(L)'
;MSNRTTLEQLKQQVAQLPPDEQLKLAGEIHERLDASITPAAENDREQAQRERLTQVDAWIAECEKVAKLWKGEFDSAADLRRIRDEEA
;
A
#
# COMPACT_ATOMS: atom_id res chain seq x y z
N MET A 1 -37.96 -27.63 -1.68
CA MET A 1 -38.05 -27.07 -3.05
C MET A 1 -37.04 -25.93 -3.16
N SER A 2 -35.79 -26.21 -3.52
CA SER A 2 -34.80 -25.15 -3.68
C SER A 2 -35.05 -24.45 -5.01
N ASN A 3 -35.66 -23.27 -4.96
CA ASN A 3 -35.80 -22.37 -6.10
C ASN A 3 -34.40 -21.88 -6.50
N ARG A 4 -33.63 -22.74 -7.19
CA ARG A 4 -32.36 -22.37 -7.81
C ARG A 4 -32.69 -21.65 -9.11
N THR A 5 -32.93 -20.35 -9.02
CA THR A 5 -32.76 -19.46 -10.17
C THR A 5 -31.33 -19.61 -10.67
N THR A 6 -31.18 -19.90 -11.97
CA THR A 6 -29.84 -19.99 -12.56
C THR A 6 -29.27 -18.58 -12.72
N LEU A 7 -27.94 -18.48 -12.72
CA LEU A 7 -27.25 -17.19 -12.83
C LEU A 7 -27.61 -16.45 -14.13
N GLU A 8 -27.86 -17.20 -15.21
CA GLU A 8 -28.33 -16.65 -16.49
C GLU A 8 -29.75 -16.10 -16.43
N GLN A 9 -30.66 -16.75 -15.69
CA GLN A 9 -32.02 -16.22 -15.46
C GLN A 9 -31.97 -14.93 -14.64
N LEU A 10 -31.07 -14.86 -13.64
CA LEU A 10 -30.88 -13.67 -12.83
C LEU A 10 -30.35 -12.50 -13.68
N LYS A 11 -29.37 -12.73 -14.55
CA LYS A 11 -28.86 -11.71 -15.48
C LYS A 11 -29.97 -11.16 -16.38
N GLN A 12 -30.83 -12.04 -16.93
CA GLN A 12 -31.96 -11.60 -17.75
C GLN A 12 -32.98 -10.76 -16.97
N GLN A 13 -33.23 -11.10 -15.70
CA GLN A 13 -34.13 -10.32 -14.84
C GLN A 13 -33.52 -8.96 -14.47
N VAL A 14 -32.21 -8.92 -14.19
CA VAL A 14 -31.51 -7.67 -13.89
C VAL A 14 -31.46 -6.75 -15.10
N ALA A 15 -31.30 -7.29 -16.31
CA ALA A 15 -31.32 -6.52 -17.54
C ALA A 15 -32.68 -5.85 -17.84
N GLN A 16 -33.77 -6.31 -17.22
CA GLN A 16 -35.10 -5.69 -17.34
C GLN A 16 -35.32 -4.53 -16.35
N LEU A 17 -34.43 -4.36 -15.36
CA LEU A 17 -34.52 -3.27 -14.39
C LEU A 17 -34.00 -1.96 -15.00
N PRO A 18 -34.52 -0.79 -14.55
CA PRO A 18 -33.92 0.50 -14.84
C PRO A 18 -32.46 0.58 -14.36
N PRO A 19 -31.59 1.38 -15.01
CA PRO A 19 -30.17 1.50 -14.64
C PRO A 19 -29.93 1.84 -13.16
N ASP A 20 -30.77 2.70 -12.59
CA ASP A 20 -30.67 3.11 -11.19
C ASP A 20 -30.93 1.95 -10.21
N GLU A 21 -31.87 1.07 -10.56
CA GLU A 21 -32.17 -0.13 -9.76
C GLU A 21 -31.10 -1.21 -9.94
N GLN A 22 -30.49 -1.31 -11.12
CA GLN A 22 -29.34 -2.19 -11.35
C GLN A 22 -28.13 -1.75 -10.49
N LEU A 23 -27.85 -0.44 -10.42
CA LEU A 23 -26.78 0.11 -9.59
C LEU A 23 -27.05 -0.13 -8.10
N LYS A 24 -28.30 0.06 -7.66
CA LYS A 24 -28.69 -0.22 -6.27
C LYS A 24 -28.50 -1.69 -5.91
N LEU A 25 -28.92 -2.60 -6.78
CA LEU A 25 -28.75 -4.04 -6.59
C LEU A 25 -27.26 -4.42 -6.56
N ALA A 26 -26.43 -3.81 -7.41
CA ALA A 26 -24.99 -4.03 -7.39
C ALA A 26 -24.35 -3.59 -6.07
N GLY A 27 -24.79 -2.46 -5.50
CA GLY A 27 -24.38 -1.99 -4.18
C GLY A 27 -24.75 -2.97 -3.07
N GLU A 28 -25.99 -3.44 -3.04
CA GLU A 28 -26.46 -4.41 -2.04
C GLU A 28 -25.73 -5.77 -2.13
N ILE A 29 -25.41 -6.21 -3.36
CA ILE A 29 -24.61 -7.43 -3.57
C ILE A 29 -23.18 -7.22 -3.07
N HIS A 30 -22.58 -6.06 -3.36
CA HIS A 30 -21.24 -5.73 -2.89
C HIS A 30 -21.15 -5.74 -1.37
N GLU A 31 -22.09 -5.05 -0.70
CA GLU A 31 -22.13 -5.00 0.76
C GLU A 31 -22.34 -6.39 1.40
N ARG A 32 -23.18 -7.24 0.79
CA ARG A 32 -23.35 -8.63 1.25
C ARG A 32 -22.11 -9.49 1.04
N LEU A 33 -21.39 -9.27 -0.06
CA LEU A 33 -20.14 -9.97 -0.33
C LEU A 33 -19.05 -9.50 0.63
N ASP A 34 -18.91 -8.20 0.86
CA ASP A 34 -17.98 -7.63 1.83
C ASP A 34 -18.28 -8.12 3.25
N ALA A 35 -19.56 -8.19 3.65
CA ALA A 35 -19.95 -8.76 4.94
C ALA A 35 -19.71 -10.29 5.04
N SER A 36 -19.64 -10.99 3.91
CA SER A 36 -19.34 -12.43 3.86
C SER A 36 -17.83 -12.70 3.77
N ILE A 37 -17.05 -11.72 3.33
CA ILE A 37 -15.60 -11.75 3.37
C ILE A 37 -15.21 -11.43 4.82
N THR A 38 -14.87 -12.47 5.58
CA THR A 38 -14.46 -12.37 6.97
C THR A 38 -13.39 -11.26 7.17
N PRO A 39 -13.45 -10.44 8.24
CA PRO A 39 -12.51 -9.33 8.49
C PRO A 39 -11.03 -9.74 8.65
N ALA A 40 -10.72 -11.03 8.60
CA ALA A 40 -9.35 -11.54 8.60
C ALA A 40 -8.53 -11.00 7.41
N ALA A 41 -9.13 -10.86 6.23
CA ALA A 41 -8.41 -10.41 5.03
C ALA A 41 -8.05 -8.91 5.06
N GLU A 42 -8.87 -8.07 5.69
CA GLU A 42 -8.57 -6.64 5.88
C GLU A 42 -7.51 -6.44 6.96
N ASN A 43 -7.58 -7.22 8.05
CA ASN A 43 -6.60 -7.16 9.12
C ASN A 43 -5.20 -7.58 8.64
N ASP A 44 -5.11 -8.63 7.81
CA ASP A 44 -3.85 -9.07 7.22
C ASP A 44 -3.25 -8.02 6.26
N ARG A 45 -4.11 -7.30 5.52
CA ARG A 45 -3.67 -6.26 4.58
C ARG A 45 -3.21 -5.00 5.32
N GLU A 46 -3.92 -4.58 6.35
CA GLU A 46 -3.50 -3.46 7.21
C GLU A 46 -2.20 -3.79 7.95
N GLN A 47 -2.07 -5.01 8.46
CA GLN A 47 -0.86 -5.48 9.13
C GLN A 47 0.33 -5.49 8.17
N ALA A 48 0.18 -6.07 6.97
CA ALA A 48 1.22 -6.08 5.94
C ALA A 48 1.63 -4.65 5.51
N GLN A 49 0.66 -3.72 5.46
CA GLN A 49 0.95 -2.33 5.15
C GLN A 49 1.73 -1.62 6.27
N ARG A 50 1.38 -1.87 7.54
CA ARG A 50 2.13 -1.34 8.70
C ARG A 50 3.54 -1.90 8.79
N GLU A 51 3.72 -3.19 8.53
CA GLU A 51 5.04 -3.83 8.49
C GLU A 51 5.92 -3.24 7.39
N ARG A 52 5.35 -3.01 6.20
CA ARG A 52 6.06 -2.37 5.09
C ARG A 52 6.49 -0.95 5.41
N LEU A 53 5.61 -0.14 6.02
CA LEU A 53 5.95 1.22 6.44
C LEU A 53 7.08 1.21 7.47
N THR A 54 7.01 0.30 8.45
CA THR A 54 8.06 0.13 9.48
C THR A 54 9.42 -0.21 8.86
N GLN A 55 9.44 -1.08 7.84
CA GLN A 55 10.68 -1.41 7.12
C GLN A 55 11.24 -0.22 6.34
N VAL A 56 10.38 0.59 5.71
CA VAL A 56 10.78 1.80 5.00
C VAL A 56 11.38 2.84 5.95
N ASP A 57 10.73 3.06 7.10
CA ASP A 57 11.23 4.00 8.11
C ASP A 57 12.59 3.55 8.68
N ALA A 58 12.76 2.25 8.94
CA ALA A 58 14.05 1.68 9.36
C ALA A 58 15.14 1.91 8.31
N TRP A 59 14.83 1.71 7.03
CA TRP A 59 15.76 1.96 5.92
C TRP A 59 16.16 3.44 5.83
N ILE A 60 15.19 4.36 5.93
CA ILE A 60 15.44 5.80 5.92
C ILE A 60 16.35 6.19 7.09
N ALA A 61 16.10 5.66 8.28
CA ALA A 61 16.93 5.93 9.46
C ALA A 61 18.39 5.48 9.26
N GLU A 62 18.62 4.34 8.60
CA GLU A 62 19.97 3.89 8.23
C GLU A 62 20.62 4.82 7.20
N CYS A 63 19.88 5.24 6.17
CA CYS A 63 20.38 6.23 5.20
C CYS A 63 20.76 7.56 5.88
N GLU A 64 19.98 8.02 6.84
CA GLU A 64 20.28 9.24 7.60
C GLU A 64 21.53 9.09 8.48
N LYS A 65 21.75 7.92 9.09
CA LYS A 65 22.99 7.64 9.84
C LYS A 65 24.21 7.70 8.93
N VAL A 66 24.13 7.07 7.75
CA VAL A 66 25.21 7.11 6.75
C VAL A 66 25.44 8.54 6.27
N ALA A 67 24.37 9.28 5.98
CA ALA A 67 24.47 10.68 5.59
C ALA A 67 25.13 11.54 6.68
N LYS A 68 24.83 11.32 7.97
CA LYS A 68 25.49 12.01 9.09
C LYS A 68 26.97 11.64 9.21
N LEU A 69 27.33 10.38 8.99
CA LEU A 69 28.73 9.93 8.96
C LEU A 69 29.52 10.61 7.85
N TRP A 70 28.90 10.77 6.67
CA TRP A 70 29.55 11.38 5.51
C TRP A 70 29.53 12.90 5.53
N LYS A 71 28.59 13.50 6.25
CA LYS A 71 28.49 14.95 6.47
C LYS A 71 29.33 15.43 7.66
N GLY A 72 29.94 14.52 8.41
CA GLY A 72 30.96 14.83 9.40
C GLY A 72 32.29 15.18 8.70
N GLU A 73 32.77 16.39 8.95
CA GLU A 73 34.11 17.01 8.75
C GLU A 73 35.13 16.35 7.79
N PHE A 74 34.70 15.73 6.69
CA PHE A 74 35.60 15.42 5.58
C PHE A 74 35.61 16.62 4.64
N ASP A 75 36.20 17.73 5.09
CA ASP A 75 36.58 18.82 4.20
C ASP A 75 37.84 18.38 3.45
N SER A 76 37.65 17.48 2.48
CA SER A 76 38.74 16.99 1.63
C SER A 76 39.56 18.13 1.03
N ALA A 77 38.94 19.31 0.84
CA ALA A 77 39.63 20.48 0.32
C ALA A 77 40.50 21.18 1.37
N ALA A 78 40.15 21.14 2.65
CA ALA A 78 41.04 21.58 3.74
C ALA A 78 42.18 20.59 3.96
N ASP A 79 41.89 19.29 3.98
CA ASP A 79 42.93 18.26 4.18
C ASP A 79 43.93 18.22 3.02
N LEU A 80 43.46 18.34 1.77
CA LEU A 80 44.36 18.42 0.60
C LEU A 80 45.17 19.72 0.57
N ARG A 81 44.62 20.85 1.04
CA ARG A 81 45.38 22.10 1.20
C ARG A 81 46.48 21.93 2.24
N ARG A 82 46.18 21.25 3.35
CA ARG A 82 47.14 21.00 4.42
C ARG A 82 48.29 20.11 3.96
N ILE A 83 48.01 19.04 3.22
CA ILE A 83 49.04 18.16 2.64
C ILE A 83 49.95 18.95 1.67
N ARG A 84 49.36 19.78 0.80
CA ARG A 84 50.13 20.61 -0.15
C ARG A 84 51.07 21.58 0.55
N ASP A 85 50.63 22.18 1.65
CA ASP A 85 51.40 23.20 2.37
C ASP A 85 52.43 22.57 3.34
N GLU A 86 52.29 21.29 3.71
CA GLU A 86 53.28 20.53 4.52
C GLU A 86 54.43 19.94 3.68
N GLU A 87 54.26 19.76 2.36
CA GLU A 87 55.31 19.27 1.43
C GLU A 87 56.03 20.38 0.62
N ALA A 88 55.80 21.66 0.94
CA ALA A 88 56.47 22.83 0.33
C ALA A 88 57.54 23.43 1.25
#